data_AF-A0A329N1N4-F1
#
_entry.id   AF-A0A329N1N4-F1
#
_cell.length_a   1.000
_cell.length_b   1.000
_cell.length_c   1.000
_cell.angle_alpha   90.00
_cell.angle_beta   90.00
_cell.angle_gamma   90.00
#
_symmetry.space_group_name_H-M   'P 1'
#
loop_
_entity.id
_entity.type
_entity.pdbx_description
1 polymer ?
#
loop_
_entity_poly.entity_id
_entity_poly.type
_entity_poly.pdbx_seq_one_letter_code
_entity_poly.pdbx_strand_id
1 'polypeptide(L)'
;MRLTGKLKALLVCFLATGAVAFAQTAPQPQQQQKVEVSDDELGKIADAFEGITEINVKAQQEMVKVVEDSGFEVDRFNELYEASQDPAKEGDASDEEKEKFGVAMNKMQELQSGFQKEMEDVIKEEGITLDRYQQVAMALQSDVELQQRLQSLLEKKQQQ
;
A
#
# COMPACT_ATOMS: atom_id res chain seq x y z
N MET A 1 51.35 -11.47 -0.53
CA MET A 1 51.87 -12.34 -1.61
C MET A 1 52.22 -13.69 -1.01
N ARG A 2 51.49 -14.76 -1.37
CA ARG A 2 51.91 -16.18 -1.31
C ARG A 2 50.76 -17.05 -1.83
N LEU A 3 50.76 -17.23 -3.16
CA LEU A 3 50.13 -18.37 -3.82
C LEU A 3 51.19 -19.47 -3.94
N THR A 4 50.90 -20.65 -3.44
CA THR A 4 51.63 -21.91 -3.70
C THR A 4 50.54 -22.98 -3.82
N GLY A 5 50.17 -23.40 -5.04
CA GLY A 5 50.76 -24.54 -5.75
C GLY A 5 50.29 -25.86 -5.09
N LYS A 6 49.61 -26.80 -5.75
CA LYS A 6 50.02 -27.50 -6.98
C LYS A 6 48.84 -28.22 -7.64
N LEU A 7 48.86 -28.22 -8.97
CA LEU A 7 48.05 -29.02 -9.88
C LEU A 7 48.39 -30.52 -9.74
N LYS A 8 47.37 -31.40 -9.69
CA LYS A 8 47.46 -32.79 -10.13
C LYS A 8 46.26 -33.10 -11.02
N ALA A 9 46.52 -33.20 -12.31
CA ALA A 9 45.69 -33.91 -13.28
C ALA A 9 45.69 -35.43 -12.92
N LEU A 10 44.78 -36.32 -13.34
CA LEU A 10 44.09 -36.43 -14.62
C LEU A 10 43.06 -37.61 -14.55
N LEU A 11 41.97 -37.48 -15.30
CA LEU A 11 41.09 -38.47 -15.97
C LEU A 11 40.29 -39.52 -15.15
N VAL A 12 38.99 -39.62 -15.40
CA VAL A 12 38.35 -40.62 -16.29
C VAL A 12 36.85 -40.31 -16.42
N CYS A 13 36.39 -40.26 -17.67
CA CYS A 13 35.00 -40.08 -18.08
C CYS A 13 34.09 -41.23 -17.61
N PHE A 14 32.89 -40.89 -17.15
CA PHE A 14 31.70 -41.75 -17.32
C PHE A 14 30.63 -40.93 -18.04
N LEU A 15 30.48 -41.20 -19.34
CA LEU A 15 29.32 -40.83 -20.12
C LEU A 15 28.22 -41.86 -19.83
N ALA A 16 27.10 -41.43 -19.24
CA ALA A 16 25.80 -42.07 -19.43
C ALA A 16 24.65 -41.17 -18.93
N THR A 17 24.01 -40.51 -19.90
CA THR A 17 22.54 -40.33 -20.02
C THR A 17 21.75 -39.77 -18.83
N GLY A 18 21.30 -38.52 -18.99
CA GLY A 18 20.23 -37.90 -18.21
C GLY A 18 20.00 -36.45 -18.65
N ALA A 19 19.52 -36.26 -19.88
CA ALA A 19 19.19 -34.94 -20.40
C ALA A 19 17.94 -34.39 -19.69
N VAL A 20 18.14 -33.64 -18.60
CA VAL A 20 17.24 -32.58 -18.17
C VAL A 20 18.06 -31.31 -18.05
N ALA A 21 18.13 -30.58 -19.16
CA ALA A 21 18.62 -29.21 -19.15
C ALA A 21 17.60 -28.35 -18.38
N PHE A 22 17.72 -28.30 -17.06
CA PHE A 22 17.13 -27.22 -16.29
C PHE A 22 17.94 -25.97 -16.63
N ALA A 23 17.47 -25.22 -17.63
CA ALA A 23 17.85 -23.84 -17.77
C ALA A 23 17.55 -23.16 -16.42
N GLN A 24 18.60 -22.75 -15.73
CA GLN A 24 18.49 -21.91 -14.54
C GLN A 24 17.92 -20.56 -15.01
N THR A 25 16.59 -20.45 -15.03
CA THR A 25 15.94 -19.15 -15.13
C THR A 25 16.17 -18.44 -13.80
N ALA A 26 17.31 -17.75 -13.70
CA ALA A 26 17.42 -16.64 -12.77
C ALA A 26 16.19 -15.74 -12.99
N PRO A 27 15.48 -15.29 -11.94
CA PRO A 27 14.43 -14.31 -12.10
C PRO A 27 15.02 -13.11 -12.85
N GLN A 28 14.61 -12.92 -14.10
CA GLN A 28 14.95 -11.70 -14.81
C GLN A 28 14.33 -10.56 -14.00
N PRO A 29 15.10 -9.51 -13.63
CA PRO A 29 14.49 -8.32 -13.06
C PRO A 29 13.45 -7.83 -14.08
N GLN A 30 12.17 -7.85 -13.71
CA GLN A 30 11.16 -7.15 -14.49
C GLN A 30 11.60 -5.69 -14.51
N GLN A 31 12.04 -5.22 -15.67
CA GLN A 31 12.20 -3.80 -15.90
C GLN A 31 10.83 -3.18 -15.66
N GLN A 32 10.67 -2.51 -14.52
CA GLN A 32 9.52 -1.64 -14.29
C GLN A 32 9.49 -0.66 -15.46
N GLN A 33 8.48 -0.78 -16.32
CA GLN A 33 8.28 0.17 -17.39
C GLN A 33 8.09 1.54 -16.75
N LYS A 34 8.93 2.51 -17.13
CA LYS A 34 8.80 3.89 -16.68
C LYS A 34 7.43 4.39 -17.11
N VAL A 35 6.62 4.83 -16.15
CA VAL A 35 5.30 5.39 -16.44
C VAL A 35 5.51 6.83 -16.87
N GLU A 36 5.25 7.11 -18.14
CA GLU A 36 5.29 8.48 -18.64
C GLU A 36 4.05 9.24 -18.14
N VAL A 37 4.28 10.44 -17.59
CA VAL A 37 3.26 11.33 -17.04
C VAL A 37 3.57 12.75 -17.50
N SER A 38 2.61 13.37 -18.19
CA SER A 38 2.73 14.77 -18.64
C SER A 38 2.58 15.75 -17.46
N ASP A 39 2.99 17.01 -17.64
CA ASP A 39 2.82 18.03 -16.58
C ASP A 39 1.34 18.31 -16.29
N ASP A 40 0.49 18.39 -17.33
CA ASP A 40 -0.96 18.59 -17.17
C ASP A 40 -1.62 17.43 -16.43
N GLU A 41 -1.22 16.20 -16.75
CA GLU A 41 -1.68 15.00 -16.06
C GLU A 41 -1.20 14.96 -14.61
N LEU A 42 0.06 15.33 -14.38
CA LEU A 42 0.62 15.41 -13.03
C LEU A 42 -0.10 16.47 -12.18
N GLY A 43 -0.56 17.55 -12.82
CA GLY A 43 -1.48 18.55 -12.26
C GLY A 43 -2.70 17.92 -11.61
N LYS A 44 -3.49 17.23 -12.44
CA LYS A 44 -4.71 16.52 -12.03
C LYS A 44 -4.45 15.43 -10.99
N ILE A 45 -3.33 14.70 -11.12
CA ILE A 45 -2.92 13.71 -10.12
C ILE A 45 -2.65 14.40 -8.78
N ALA A 46 -1.97 15.56 -8.77
CA ALA A 46 -1.72 16.32 -7.56
C ALA A 46 -3.01 16.81 -6.90
N ASP A 47 -3.96 17.31 -7.70
CA ASP A 47 -5.29 17.72 -7.22
C ASP A 47 -6.05 16.54 -6.59
N ALA A 48 -6.03 15.37 -7.24
CA ALA A 48 -6.60 14.16 -6.66
C ALA A 48 -5.91 13.73 -5.35
N PHE A 49 -4.58 13.85 -5.26
CA PHE A 49 -3.82 13.57 -4.04
C PHE A 49 -4.21 14.50 -2.88
N GLU A 50 -4.40 15.80 -3.15
CA GLU A 50 -4.85 16.77 -2.15
C GLU A 50 -6.25 16.42 -1.65
N GLY A 51 -7.22 16.19 -2.53
CA GLY A 51 -8.58 15.80 -2.13
C GLY A 51 -8.64 14.47 -1.37
N ILE A 52 -7.87 13.47 -1.79
CA ILE A 52 -7.75 12.19 -1.05
C ILE A 52 -7.11 12.41 0.33
N THR A 53 -6.15 13.32 0.46
CA THR A 53 -5.54 13.65 1.75
C THR A 53 -6.56 14.26 2.71
N GLU A 54 -7.40 15.18 2.23
CA GLU A 54 -8.50 15.75 3.02
C GLU A 54 -9.51 14.68 3.47
N ILE A 55 -9.92 13.80 2.55
CA ILE A 55 -10.81 12.68 2.85
C ILE A 55 -10.20 11.77 3.92
N ASN A 56 -8.90 11.45 3.84
CA ASN A 56 -8.22 10.62 4.83
C ASN A 56 -8.16 11.27 6.22
N VAL A 57 -8.02 12.59 6.31
CA VAL A 57 -8.08 13.32 7.59
C VAL A 57 -9.49 13.26 8.16
N LYS A 58 -10.52 13.53 7.34
CA LYS A 58 -11.93 13.42 7.74
C LYS A 58 -12.26 11.99 8.20
N ALA A 59 -11.77 10.98 7.49
CA ALA A 59 -11.97 9.59 7.84
C ALA A 59 -11.40 9.24 9.21
N GLN A 60 -10.18 9.67 9.52
CA GLN A 60 -9.58 9.47 10.84
C GLN A 60 -10.42 10.13 11.95
N GLN A 61 -10.92 11.33 11.72
CA GLN A 61 -11.76 12.04 12.70
C GLN A 61 -13.10 11.32 12.94
N GLU A 62 -13.79 10.91 11.88
CA GLU A 62 -15.07 10.20 11.99
C GLU A 62 -14.91 8.80 12.61
N MET A 63 -13.81 8.10 12.35
CA MET A 63 -13.50 6.83 13.01
C MET A 63 -13.35 7.01 14.52
N VAL A 64 -12.56 7.99 14.97
CA VAL A 64 -12.40 8.29 16.40
C VAL A 64 -13.76 8.59 17.04
N LYS A 65 -14.56 9.42 16.37
CA LYS A 65 -15.91 9.78 16.85
C LYS A 65 -16.83 8.56 16.95
N VAL A 66 -16.80 7.62 16.00
CA VAL A 66 -17.59 6.39 16.09
C VAL A 66 -17.20 5.55 17.31
N VAL A 67 -15.92 5.50 17.67
CA VAL A 67 -15.47 4.81 18.88
C VAL A 67 -16.01 5.49 20.13
N GLU A 68 -15.84 6.81 20.23
CA GLU A 68 -16.31 7.62 21.36
C GLU A 68 -17.84 7.56 21.52
N ASP A 69 -18.59 7.73 20.42
CA ASP A 69 -20.07 7.65 20.40
C ASP A 69 -20.59 6.24 20.76
N SER A 70 -19.75 5.21 20.63
CA SER A 70 -20.07 3.85 21.04
C SER A 70 -19.76 3.58 22.52
N GLY A 71 -19.24 4.59 23.23
CA GLY A 71 -18.95 4.55 24.66
C GLY A 71 -17.62 3.86 25.00
N PHE A 72 -16.70 3.77 24.03
CA PHE A 72 -15.36 3.26 24.25
C PHE A 72 -14.34 4.39 24.31
N GLU A 73 -13.33 4.20 25.16
CA GLU A 73 -12.03 4.83 24.97
C GLU A 73 -11.33 4.19 23.76
N VAL A 74 -10.56 4.98 23.00
CA VAL A 74 -9.86 4.51 21.79
C VAL A 74 -8.96 3.30 22.07
N ASP A 75 -8.20 3.34 23.16
CA ASP A 75 -7.30 2.25 23.54
C ASP A 75 -8.06 0.94 23.81
N ARG A 76 -9.20 1.01 24.52
CA ARG A 76 -10.01 -0.18 24.81
C ARG A 76 -10.63 -0.76 23.53
N PHE A 77 -11.10 0.10 22.63
CA PHE A 77 -11.58 -0.36 21.32
C PHE A 77 -10.49 -1.05 20.51
N ASN A 78 -9.26 -0.52 20.52
CA ASN A 78 -8.12 -1.12 19.84
C ASN A 78 -7.76 -2.49 20.42
N GLU A 79 -7.76 -2.65 21.75
CA GLU A 79 -7.54 -3.95 22.39
C GLU A 79 -8.57 -4.99 21.93
N LEU A 80 -9.85 -4.62 21.92
CA LEU A 80 -10.95 -5.47 21.47
C LEU A 80 -10.81 -5.81 19.98
N TYR A 81 -10.43 -4.84 19.17
CA TYR A 81 -10.17 -5.05 17.75
C TYR A 81 -9.02 -6.03 17.53
N GLU A 82 -7.87 -5.84 18.18
CA GLU A 82 -6.74 -6.77 18.08
C GLU A 82 -7.11 -8.19 18.53
N ALA A 83 -7.85 -8.32 19.63
CA ALA A 83 -8.34 -9.62 20.10
C ALA A 83 -9.28 -10.27 19.08
N SER A 84 -10.11 -9.47 18.38
CA SER A 84 -11.00 -9.99 17.33
C SER A 84 -10.27 -10.51 16.09
N GLN A 85 -9.06 -10.02 15.81
CA GLN A 85 -8.25 -10.43 14.65
C GLN A 85 -7.42 -11.69 14.91
N ASP A 86 -7.20 -12.06 16.18
CA ASP A 86 -6.38 -13.21 16.56
C ASP A 86 -7.25 -14.32 17.17
N PRO A 87 -7.54 -15.41 16.42
CA PRO A 87 -8.33 -16.54 16.92
C PRO A 87 -7.71 -17.25 18.14
N ALA A 88 -6.41 -17.04 18.41
CA ALA A 88 -5.70 -17.63 19.53
C ALA A 88 -5.71 -16.74 20.79
N LYS A 89 -6.12 -15.46 20.69
CA LYS A 89 -6.37 -14.61 21.86
C LYS A 89 -7.78 -14.85 22.36
N GLU A 90 -7.90 -15.35 23.60
CA GLU A 90 -9.17 -15.25 24.31
C GLU A 90 -9.40 -13.79 24.73
N GLY A 91 -10.50 -13.20 24.27
CA GLY A 91 -10.89 -11.84 24.65
C GLY A 91 -11.49 -11.81 26.06
N ASP A 92 -11.14 -10.77 26.83
CA ASP A 92 -11.68 -10.51 28.17
C ASP A 92 -12.97 -9.64 28.16
N ALA A 93 -13.53 -9.42 26.96
CA ALA A 93 -14.68 -8.57 26.75
C ALA A 93 -15.94 -9.09 27.45
N SER A 94 -16.59 -8.21 28.21
CA SER A 94 -17.95 -8.44 28.70
C SER A 94 -18.97 -8.51 27.56
N ASP A 95 -20.16 -9.04 27.84
CA ASP A 95 -21.21 -9.14 26.81
C ASP A 95 -21.70 -7.77 26.34
N GLU A 96 -21.74 -6.77 27.24
CA GLU A 96 -22.05 -5.38 26.89
C GLU A 96 -20.99 -4.78 25.96
N GLU A 97 -19.70 -5.03 26.23
CA GLU A 97 -18.61 -4.58 25.35
C GLU A 97 -18.70 -5.23 23.97
N LYS A 98 -19.00 -6.54 23.89
CA LYS A 98 -19.19 -7.22 22.59
C LYS A 98 -20.31 -6.60 21.77
N GLU A 99 -21.44 -6.26 22.39
CA GLU A 99 -22.57 -5.62 21.71
C GLU A 99 -22.18 -4.24 21.17
N LYS A 100 -21.64 -3.37 22.03
CA LYS A 100 -21.18 -2.03 21.63
C LYS A 100 -20.11 -2.10 20.55
N PHE A 101 -19.17 -3.03 20.67
CA PHE A 101 -18.09 -3.22 19.71
C PHE A 101 -18.65 -3.65 18.36
N GLY A 102 -19.63 -4.57 18.33
CA GLY A 102 -20.32 -4.97 17.10
C GLY A 102 -21.02 -3.79 16.41
N VAL A 103 -21.71 -2.94 17.16
CA VAL A 103 -22.34 -1.72 16.63
C VAL A 103 -21.31 -0.76 16.05
N ALA A 104 -20.22 -0.50 16.77
CA ALA A 104 -19.12 0.34 16.32
C ALA A 104 -18.50 -0.21 15.03
N MET A 105 -18.21 -1.51 14.97
CA MET A 105 -17.64 -2.17 13.79
C MET A 105 -18.55 -2.09 12.56
N ASN A 106 -19.88 -2.15 12.72
CA ASN A 106 -20.81 -1.95 11.61
C ASN A 106 -20.76 -0.51 11.09
N LYS A 107 -20.77 0.48 11.98
CA LYS A 107 -20.63 1.90 11.59
C LYS A 107 -19.30 2.17 10.90
N MET A 108 -18.21 1.58 11.38
CA MET A 108 -16.88 1.68 10.76
C MET A 108 -16.88 1.16 9.32
N GLN A 109 -17.53 0.03 9.06
CA GLN A 109 -17.65 -0.54 7.70
C GLN A 109 -18.46 0.37 6.77
N GLU A 110 -19.55 0.97 7.26
CA GLU A 110 -20.35 1.92 6.50
C GLU A 110 -19.53 3.17 6.14
N LEU A 111 -18.82 3.75 7.12
CA LEU A 111 -17.92 4.88 6.90
C LEU A 111 -16.82 4.54 5.90
N GLN A 112 -16.15 3.40 6.07
CA GLN A 112 -15.07 2.97 5.17
C GLN A 112 -15.56 2.89 3.71
N SER A 113 -16.74 2.30 3.48
CA SER A 113 -17.35 2.21 2.15
C SER A 113 -17.68 3.60 1.60
N GLY A 114 -18.18 4.50 2.45
CA GLY A 114 -18.46 5.89 2.09
C GLY A 114 -17.19 6.64 1.66
N PHE A 115 -16.11 6.56 2.43
CA PHE A 115 -14.85 7.21 2.10
C PHE A 115 -14.17 6.62 0.86
N GLN A 116 -14.27 5.30 0.64
CA GLN A 116 -13.81 4.69 -0.61
C GLN A 116 -14.49 5.31 -1.82
N LYS A 117 -15.81 5.52 -1.74
CA LYS A 117 -16.56 6.19 -2.80
C LYS A 117 -16.17 7.65 -2.96
N GLU A 118 -16.02 8.40 -1.86
CA GLU A 118 -15.56 9.81 -1.90
C GLU A 118 -14.18 9.92 -2.59
N MET A 119 -13.24 9.01 -2.28
CA MET A 119 -11.93 8.99 -2.94
C MET A 119 -12.02 8.68 -4.43
N GLU A 120 -12.86 7.70 -4.82
CA GLU A 120 -13.10 7.42 -6.24
C GLU A 120 -13.69 8.61 -7.00
N ASP A 121 -14.64 9.31 -6.37
CA ASP A 121 -15.34 10.42 -6.98
C ASP A 121 -14.37 11.61 -7.19
N VAL A 122 -13.52 11.93 -6.21
CA VAL A 122 -12.46 12.96 -6.36
C VAL A 122 -11.52 12.65 -7.53
N ILE A 123 -11.09 11.39 -7.68
CA ILE A 123 -10.21 11.01 -8.81
C ILE A 123 -10.93 11.22 -10.16
N LYS A 124 -12.21 10.85 -10.23
CA LYS A 124 -13.02 10.98 -11.46
C LYS A 124 -13.29 12.45 -11.79
N GLU A 125 -13.50 13.30 -10.80
CA GLU A 125 -13.73 14.74 -10.96
C GLU A 125 -12.54 15.45 -11.62
N GLU A 126 -11.31 15.01 -11.32
CA GLU A 126 -10.08 15.47 -12.00
C GLU A 126 -9.94 14.96 -13.45
N GLY A 127 -10.88 14.13 -13.90
CA GLY A 127 -10.89 13.56 -15.24
C GLY A 127 -9.83 12.48 -15.46
N ILE A 128 -9.46 11.76 -14.39
CA ILE A 128 -8.56 10.62 -14.42
C ILE A 128 -9.31 9.35 -14.00
N THR A 129 -8.93 8.20 -14.55
CA THR A 129 -9.48 6.90 -14.12
C THR A 129 -8.78 6.40 -12.85
N LEU A 130 -9.47 5.61 -12.04
CA LEU A 130 -8.87 4.99 -10.84
C LEU A 130 -7.60 4.18 -11.19
N ASP A 131 -7.65 3.36 -12.24
CA ASP A 131 -6.51 2.57 -12.71
C ASP A 131 -5.32 3.45 -13.06
N ARG A 132 -5.55 4.59 -13.71
CA ARG A 132 -4.48 5.50 -14.11
C ARG A 132 -3.89 6.20 -12.89
N TYR A 133 -4.72 6.65 -11.97
CA TYR A 133 -4.26 7.19 -10.69
C TYR A 133 -3.38 6.18 -9.94
N GLN A 134 -3.84 4.93 -9.80
CA GLN A 134 -3.08 3.85 -9.16
C GLN A 134 -1.76 3.56 -9.87
N GLN A 135 -1.75 3.52 -11.20
CA GLN A 135 -0.53 3.31 -11.98
C GLN A 135 0.50 4.40 -11.71
N VAL A 136 0.08 5.67 -11.69
CA VAL A 136 0.97 6.80 -11.40
C VAL A 136 1.42 6.79 -9.93
N ALA A 137 0.52 6.48 -9.00
CA ALA A 137 0.85 6.33 -7.57
C ALA A 137 1.88 5.21 -7.32
N MET A 138 1.78 4.09 -8.04
CA MET A 138 2.78 3.02 -7.99
C MET A 138 4.13 3.47 -8.57
N ALA A 139 4.11 4.19 -9.69
CA ALA A 139 5.34 4.72 -10.30
C ALA A 139 6.05 5.72 -9.37
N LEU A 140 5.28 6.55 -8.66
CA LEU A 140 5.80 7.48 -7.65
C LEU A 140 6.55 6.78 -6.51
N GLN A 141 6.43 5.46 -6.31
CA GLN A 141 7.20 4.76 -5.28
C GLN A 141 8.68 4.57 -5.65
N SER A 142 9.02 4.54 -6.96
CA SER A 142 10.38 4.27 -7.43
C SER A 142 10.94 5.28 -8.43
N ASP A 143 10.09 6.09 -9.07
CA ASP A 143 10.52 7.12 -10.02
C ASP A 143 10.85 8.44 -9.33
N VAL A 144 12.14 8.64 -9.04
CA VAL A 144 12.67 9.84 -8.36
C VAL A 144 12.41 11.13 -9.16
N GLU A 145 12.43 11.07 -10.49
CA GLU A 145 12.18 12.26 -11.32
C GLU A 145 10.71 12.66 -11.22
N LEU A 146 9.81 11.69 -11.27
CA LEU A 146 8.38 11.92 -11.10
C LEU A 146 8.06 12.46 -9.70
N GLN A 147 8.70 11.93 -8.64
CA GLN A 147 8.57 12.46 -7.28
C GLN A 147 8.98 13.93 -7.20
N GLN A 148 10.13 14.30 -7.77
CA GLN A 148 10.62 15.68 -7.77
C GLN A 148 9.68 16.63 -8.52
N ARG A 149 9.13 16.19 -9.65
CA ARG A 149 8.15 16.97 -10.43
C ARG A 149 6.87 17.20 -9.62
N LEU A 150 6.35 16.15 -8.96
CA LEU A 150 5.17 16.27 -8.10
C LEU A 150 5.41 17.21 -6.92
N GLN A 151 6.53 17.06 -6.23
CA GLN A 151 6.91 17.94 -5.12
C GLN A 151 6.98 19.41 -5.56
N SER A 152 7.67 19.67 -6.67
CA SER A 152 7.81 21.03 -7.21
C SER A 152 6.46 21.65 -7.58
N LEU A 153 5.52 20.83 -8.05
CA LEU A 153 4.17 21.26 -8.39
C LEU A 153 3.37 21.63 -7.13
N LEU A 154 3.40 20.79 -6.10
CA LEU A 154 2.71 21.02 -4.82
C LEU A 154 3.26 22.28 -4.12
N GLU A 155 4.58 22.47 -4.10
CA GLU A 155 5.22 23.67 -3.54
C GLU A 155 4.79 24.95 -4.25
N LYS A 156 4.59 24.91 -5.58
CA LYS A 156 4.10 26.06 -6.35
C LYS A 156 2.62 26.36 -6.07
N LYS A 157 1.80 25.34 -5.81
CA LYS A 157 0.39 25.51 -5.45
C LYS A 157 0.23 26.17 -4.08
N GLN A 158 1.06 25.82 -3.10
CA GLN A 158 1.02 26.41 -1.75
C GLN A 158 1.42 27.90 -1.68
N GLN A 159 2.10 28.41 -2.71
CA GLN A 159 2.57 29.80 -2.78
C GLN A 159 1.59 30.75 -3.48
N GLN A 160 0.48 30.23 -4.02
CA GLN A 160 -0.57 30.99 -4.69
C GLN A 160 -1.73 31.27 -3.74
#